data_AF-P75995-F1
#
_entry.id   AF-P75995-F1
#
_cell.length_a   1.000
_cell.length_b   1.000
_cell.length_c   1.000
_cell.angle_alpha   90.00
_cell.angle_beta   90.00
_cell.angle_gamma   90.00
#
_symmetry.space_group_name_H-M   'P 1'
#
loop_
_entity.id
_entity.type
_entity.pdbx_description
1 polymer ?
#
loop_
_entity_poly.entity_id
_entity_poly.type
_entity_poly.pdbx_seq_one_letter_code
_entity_poly.pdbx_strand_id
1 'polypeptide(L)'
;MRNTLIPILVAICLFITGVAILNIQLWYSAKAEYLAGARYAANNINHILEEASQATQTAVNIAGKECNLEEQYQLGTEAALKPHLRTIIILKQGIVWCTSLPGNRVLLSRIPVFPDSNLLLAPAIDTVNRLPILLYQNQFADTRILVTISDQHIRGALNVPLKGVRYVLRVADDIIGPTGDVMTLNGHYPYTEKVHSTKYHFTIIFNPPPLFSFYRLIDKGFGILIFILLIACAAAFLLDRYFNKSATPEEILRRAINNGEIVPFYQPVVNGREGTLRGVEVLARWKQPHGGYISPAAFIPLAEKSGLIVPLTQSLMNQVARQMNAIASKLPEGFHIGINFSASHIISPTFVDECLNFRDSFTRRDLNLVLEVTEREPLNVDESLVQRLNILHENGFVIALDDFGTGYSGLSYLHDLHIDYIKIDHSFVGRVNADPESTRILDCVLDLARKLSISIVAEGVETKEQLDYLNQNYITFQQGYYFYKPVTYIDLVKIILSKPKVKVVVE
;
A
#
# COMPACT_ATOMS: atom_id res chain seq x y z
N MET A 1 -4.46 15.92 -3.15
CA MET A 1 -4.83 14.62 -3.76
C MET A 1 -3.92 13.57 -3.16
N ARG A 2 -4.43 12.73 -2.23
CA ARG A 2 -3.66 11.64 -1.61
C ARG A 2 -3.03 10.76 -2.69
N ASN A 3 -1.81 10.25 -2.45
CA ASN A 3 -0.99 9.42 -3.36
C ASN A 3 -1.62 8.04 -3.67
N THR A 4 -2.89 8.03 -4.04
CA THR A 4 -3.68 6.85 -4.46
C THR A 4 -3.14 6.23 -5.75
N LEU A 5 -2.43 7.02 -6.57
CA LEU A 5 -1.85 6.55 -7.82
C LEU A 5 -0.75 5.50 -7.61
N ILE A 6 0.08 5.65 -6.57
CA ILE A 6 1.21 4.75 -6.31
C ILE A 6 0.73 3.33 -5.95
N PRO A 7 -0.18 3.13 -4.98
CA PRO A 7 -0.74 1.81 -4.69
C PRO A 7 -1.36 1.13 -5.91
N ILE A 8 -2.08 1.88 -6.74
CA ILE A 8 -2.74 1.36 -7.96
C ILE A 8 -1.69 0.89 -8.97
N LEU A 9 -0.66 1.70 -9.23
CA LEU A 9 0.42 1.33 -10.17
C LEU A 9 1.17 0.08 -9.71
N VAL A 10 1.46 -0.03 -8.40
CA VAL A 10 2.10 -1.23 -7.83
C VAL A 10 1.20 -2.45 -8.01
N ALA A 11 -0.10 -2.33 -7.76
CA ALA A 11 -1.06 -3.43 -7.94
C ALA A 11 -1.14 -3.91 -9.38
N ILE A 12 -1.20 -2.99 -10.35
CA ILE A 12 -1.20 -3.32 -11.78
C ILE A 12 0.10 -4.03 -12.17
N CYS A 13 1.25 -3.54 -11.71
CA CYS A 13 2.55 -4.15 -11.98
C CYS A 13 2.65 -5.57 -11.41
N LEU A 14 2.20 -5.79 -10.17
CA LEU A 14 2.13 -7.11 -9.54
C LEU A 14 1.21 -8.05 -10.31
N PHE A 15 0.05 -7.57 -10.75
CA PHE A 15 -0.90 -8.37 -11.53
C PHE A 15 -0.31 -8.79 -12.88
N ILE A 16 0.23 -7.85 -13.66
CA ILE A 16 0.83 -8.14 -14.98
C ILE A 16 2.00 -9.12 -14.84
N THR A 17 2.87 -8.92 -13.85
CA THR A 17 4.02 -9.79 -13.61
C THR A 17 3.56 -11.20 -13.22
N GLY A 18 2.57 -11.31 -12.32
CA GLY A 18 1.99 -12.59 -11.92
C GLY A 18 1.37 -13.34 -13.10
N VAL A 19 0.62 -12.64 -13.95
CA VAL A 19 0.01 -13.23 -15.16
C VAL A 19 1.09 -13.68 -16.16
N ALA A 20 2.16 -12.92 -16.33
CA ALA A 20 3.27 -13.28 -17.22
C ALA A 20 3.98 -14.57 -16.73
N ILE A 21 4.28 -14.66 -15.44
CA ILE A 21 4.88 -15.86 -14.82
C ILE A 21 3.96 -17.07 -15.00
N LEU A 22 2.66 -16.91 -14.71
CA LEU A 22 1.67 -17.97 -14.88
C LEU A 22 1.60 -18.45 -16.34
N ASN A 23 1.59 -17.53 -17.31
CA ASN A 23 1.57 -17.90 -18.72
C ASN A 23 2.82 -18.69 -19.14
N ILE A 24 4.01 -18.27 -18.67
CA ILE A 24 5.28 -18.98 -18.94
C ILE A 24 5.24 -20.38 -18.34
N GLN A 25 4.77 -20.52 -17.09
CA GLN A 25 4.63 -21.82 -16.44
C GLN A 25 3.68 -22.76 -17.19
N LEU A 26 2.51 -22.25 -17.61
CA LEU A 26 1.55 -23.01 -18.40
C LEU A 26 2.09 -23.40 -19.78
N TRP A 27 2.92 -22.54 -20.40
CA TRP A 27 3.60 -22.86 -21.64
C TRP A 27 4.64 -23.99 -21.46
N TYR A 28 5.46 -23.94 -20.41
CA TYR A 28 6.40 -25.00 -20.09
C TYR A 28 5.69 -26.34 -19.83
N SER A 29 4.58 -26.31 -19.08
CA SER A 29 3.75 -27.48 -18.82
C SER A 29 3.19 -28.08 -20.12
N ALA A 30 2.64 -27.25 -21.00
CA ALA A 30 2.15 -27.71 -22.31
C ALA A 30 3.27 -28.28 -23.19
N LYS A 31 4.48 -27.70 -23.15
CA LYS A 31 5.62 -28.21 -23.91
C LYS A 31 6.04 -29.61 -23.43
N ALA A 32 6.06 -29.82 -22.12
CA ALA A 32 6.36 -31.13 -21.53
C ALA A 32 5.29 -32.18 -21.90
N GLU A 33 4.01 -31.80 -21.86
CA GLU A 33 2.89 -32.68 -22.24
C GLU A 33 2.95 -33.08 -23.73
N TYR A 34 3.21 -32.13 -24.62
CA TYR A 34 3.34 -32.41 -26.05
C TYR A 34 4.54 -33.34 -26.35
N LEU A 35 5.66 -33.15 -25.66
CA LEU A 35 6.82 -34.03 -25.77
C LEU A 35 6.53 -35.44 -25.24
N ALA A 36 5.81 -35.55 -24.13
CA ALA A 36 5.38 -36.85 -23.59
C ALA A 36 4.47 -37.59 -24.58
N GLY A 37 3.52 -36.88 -25.21
CA GLY A 37 2.69 -37.44 -26.28
C GLY A 37 3.51 -37.89 -27.51
N ALA A 38 4.53 -37.13 -27.91
CA ALA A 38 5.42 -37.53 -29.01
C ALA A 38 6.20 -38.81 -28.69
N ARG A 39 6.71 -38.93 -27.45
CA ARG A 39 7.40 -40.14 -26.97
C ARG A 39 6.45 -41.33 -26.89
N TYR A 40 5.22 -41.12 -26.44
CA TYR A 40 4.18 -42.15 -26.43
C TYR A 40 3.88 -42.66 -27.84
N ALA A 41 3.67 -41.75 -28.80
CA ALA A 41 3.48 -42.10 -30.21
C ALA A 41 4.68 -42.85 -30.79
N ALA A 42 5.91 -42.38 -30.52
CA ALA A 42 7.14 -43.05 -30.96
C ALA A 42 7.25 -44.47 -30.39
N ASN A 43 6.90 -44.67 -29.11
CA ASN A 43 6.91 -46.00 -28.49
C ASN A 43 5.87 -46.95 -29.10
N ASN A 44 4.68 -46.45 -29.45
CA ASN A 44 3.67 -47.26 -30.14
C ASN A 44 4.16 -47.70 -31.53
N ILE A 45 4.77 -46.79 -32.31
CA ILE A 45 5.36 -47.14 -33.61
C ILE A 45 6.53 -48.12 -33.43
N ASN A 46 7.37 -47.96 -32.40
CA ASN A 46 8.42 -48.92 -32.08
C ASN A 46 7.87 -50.32 -31.80
N HIS A 47 6.74 -50.43 -31.11
CA HIS A 47 6.11 -51.72 -30.82
C HIS A 47 5.57 -52.39 -32.09
N ILE A 48 4.92 -51.62 -32.96
CA ILE A 48 4.46 -52.10 -34.27
C ILE A 48 5.64 -52.60 -35.13
N LEU A 49 6.74 -51.86 -35.14
CA LEU A 49 7.95 -52.24 -35.89
C LEU A 49 8.69 -53.43 -35.27
N GLU A 50 8.62 -53.60 -33.94
CA GLU A 50 9.14 -54.79 -33.26
C GLU A 50 8.38 -56.05 -33.71
N GLU A 51 7.05 -56.00 -33.81
CA GLU A 51 6.27 -57.10 -34.37
C GLU A 51 6.65 -57.41 -35.82
N ALA A 52 6.84 -56.37 -36.65
CA ALA A 52 7.29 -56.54 -38.03
C ALA A 52 8.68 -57.19 -38.10
N SER A 53 9.61 -56.75 -37.25
CA SER A 53 10.95 -57.31 -37.14
C SER A 53 10.92 -58.78 -36.72
N GLN A 54 10.12 -59.15 -35.72
CA GLN A 54 9.93 -60.54 -35.30
C GLN A 54 9.38 -61.41 -36.43
N ALA A 55 8.38 -60.93 -37.17
CA ALA A 55 7.81 -61.67 -38.30
C ALA A 55 8.84 -61.96 -39.41
N THR A 56 9.90 -61.14 -39.53
CA THR A 56 10.98 -61.45 -40.48
C THR A 56 11.76 -62.71 -40.13
N GLN A 57 11.83 -63.11 -38.86
CA GLN A 57 12.52 -64.36 -38.46
C GLN A 57 11.81 -65.58 -39.04
N THR A 58 10.47 -65.62 -38.96
CA THR A 58 9.66 -66.67 -39.59
C THR A 58 9.85 -66.68 -41.11
N ALA A 59 9.89 -65.50 -41.73
CA ALA A 59 10.12 -65.38 -43.17
C ALA A 59 11.54 -65.82 -43.60
N VAL A 60 12.58 -65.56 -42.79
CA VAL A 60 13.95 -66.08 -43.05
C VAL A 60 13.96 -67.60 -43.03
N ASN A 61 13.30 -68.23 -42.07
CA ASN A 61 13.22 -69.69 -41.98
C ASN A 61 12.50 -70.31 -43.19
N ILE A 62 11.44 -69.65 -43.69
CA ILE A 62 10.70 -70.08 -44.88
C ILE A 62 11.51 -69.84 -46.15
N ALA A 63 12.30 -68.77 -46.23
CA ALA A 63 13.12 -68.45 -47.40
C ALA A 63 14.18 -69.53 -47.73
N GLY A 64 14.59 -70.32 -46.73
CA GLY A 64 15.48 -71.48 -46.90
C GLY A 64 14.79 -72.76 -47.41
N LYS A 65 13.46 -72.77 -47.53
CA LYS A 65 12.65 -73.91 -47.99
C LYS A 65 12.06 -73.65 -49.38
N GLU A 66 11.19 -74.53 -49.87
CA GLU A 66 10.37 -74.30 -51.07
C GLU A 66 9.07 -73.56 -50.70
N CYS A 67 8.63 -72.60 -51.51
CA CYS A 67 7.34 -71.91 -51.30
C CYS A 67 6.20 -72.79 -51.84
N ASN A 68 5.75 -73.77 -51.06
CA ASN A 68 4.55 -74.55 -51.33
C ASN A 68 3.36 -74.01 -50.50
N LEU A 69 2.20 -74.68 -50.58
CA LEU A 69 0.98 -74.27 -49.87
C LEU A 69 1.13 -74.25 -48.34
N GLU A 70 1.93 -75.14 -47.76
CA GLU A 70 2.19 -75.23 -46.31
C GLU A 70 3.05 -74.05 -45.84
N GLU A 71 4.13 -73.73 -46.54
CA GLU A 71 4.99 -72.59 -46.23
C GLU A 71 4.25 -71.26 -46.41
N GLN A 72 3.39 -71.16 -47.44
CA GLN A 72 2.50 -70.00 -47.61
C GLN A 72 1.46 -69.91 -46.48
N TYR A 73 0.92 -71.03 -46.03
CA TYR A 73 0.01 -71.08 -44.88
C TYR A 73 0.69 -70.65 -43.57
N GLN A 74 1.94 -71.07 -43.33
CA GLN A 74 2.74 -70.63 -42.18
C GLN A 74 3.02 -69.13 -42.22
N LEU A 75 3.40 -68.60 -43.40
CA LEU A 75 3.64 -67.16 -43.58
C LEU A 75 2.34 -66.34 -43.41
N GLY A 76 1.21 -66.88 -43.88
CA GLY A 76 -0.13 -66.33 -43.66
C GLY A 76 -0.52 -66.32 -42.19
N THR A 77 -0.23 -67.41 -41.47
CA THR A 77 -0.48 -67.54 -40.03
C THR A 77 0.35 -66.54 -39.23
N GLU A 78 1.63 -66.36 -39.56
CA GLU A 78 2.48 -65.34 -38.92
C GLU A 78 1.90 -63.93 -39.11
N ALA A 79 1.51 -63.59 -40.34
CA ALA A 79 0.89 -62.29 -40.63
C ALA A 79 -0.44 -62.11 -39.90
N ALA A 80 -1.24 -63.17 -39.73
CA ALA A 80 -2.52 -63.14 -39.03
C ALA A 80 -2.39 -63.05 -37.51
N LEU A 81 -1.33 -63.62 -36.92
CA LEU A 81 -1.08 -63.59 -35.47
C LEU A 81 -0.49 -62.26 -34.99
N LYS A 82 0.07 -61.45 -35.89
CA LYS A 82 0.61 -60.11 -35.58
C LYS A 82 -0.41 -59.04 -35.98
N PRO A 83 -1.14 -58.44 -35.01
CA PRO A 83 -2.32 -57.65 -35.29
C PRO A 83 -2.06 -56.43 -36.18
N HIS A 84 -0.82 -55.92 -36.21
CA HIS A 84 -0.48 -54.73 -36.98
C HIS A 84 -0.06 -55.00 -38.43
N LEU A 85 0.22 -56.26 -38.78
CA LEU A 85 0.75 -56.63 -40.09
C LEU A 85 -0.38 -56.91 -41.08
N ARG A 86 -0.14 -56.62 -42.37
CA ARG A 86 -1.06 -56.95 -43.47
C ARG A 86 -0.54 -58.10 -44.32
N THR A 87 0.69 -57.98 -44.81
CA THR A 87 1.30 -58.96 -45.69
C THR A 87 2.80 -59.05 -45.44
N ILE A 88 3.34 -60.26 -45.61
CA ILE A 88 4.76 -60.55 -45.60
C ILE A 88 5.13 -61.06 -46.99
N ILE A 89 6.15 -60.47 -47.59
CA ILE A 89 6.58 -60.74 -48.96
C ILE A 89 8.06 -61.11 -48.92
N ILE A 90 8.39 -62.25 -49.48
CA ILE A 90 9.77 -62.72 -49.66
C ILE A 90 10.14 -62.50 -51.12
N LEU A 91 11.16 -61.68 -51.36
CA LEU A 91 11.72 -61.39 -52.66
C LEU A 91 13.06 -62.11 -52.83
N LYS A 92 13.25 -62.81 -53.93
CA LYS A 92 14.55 -63.35 -54.37
C LYS A 92 14.90 -62.72 -55.71
N GLN A 93 16.10 -62.14 -55.82
CA GLN A 93 16.54 -61.45 -57.05
C GLN A 93 15.55 -60.40 -57.56
N GLY A 94 14.84 -59.71 -56.64
CA GLY A 94 13.83 -58.69 -56.97
C GLY A 94 12.46 -59.21 -57.40
N ILE A 95 12.26 -60.53 -57.51
CA ILE A 95 10.99 -61.16 -57.88
C ILE A 95 10.28 -61.67 -56.64
N VAL A 96 8.95 -61.53 -56.60
CA VAL A 96 8.10 -62.12 -55.56
C VAL A 96 8.22 -63.64 -55.59
N TRP A 97 8.89 -64.19 -54.58
CA TRP A 97 9.14 -65.62 -54.45
C TRP A 97 8.06 -66.31 -53.60
N CYS A 98 7.66 -65.70 -52.49
CA CYS A 98 6.60 -66.20 -51.62
C CYS A 98 5.89 -65.05 -50.90
N THR A 99 4.57 -65.16 -50.71
CA THR A 99 3.80 -64.15 -49.96
C THR A 99 2.87 -64.80 -48.95
N SER A 100 2.54 -64.06 -47.88
CA SER A 100 1.54 -64.47 -46.89
C SER A 100 0.11 -64.54 -47.46
N LEU A 101 -0.13 -63.98 -48.65
CA LEU A 101 -1.41 -64.08 -49.35
C LEU A 101 -1.46 -65.28 -50.30
N PRO A 102 -2.61 -65.97 -50.41
CA PRO A 102 -2.77 -67.08 -51.34
C PRO A 102 -2.44 -66.73 -52.79
N GLY A 103 -1.72 -67.63 -53.46
CA GLY A 103 -1.41 -67.49 -54.89
C GLY A 103 -0.36 -66.42 -55.20
N ASN A 104 0.53 -66.12 -54.25
CA ASN A 104 1.63 -65.14 -54.39
C ASN A 104 1.14 -63.72 -54.76
N ARG A 105 -0.05 -63.35 -54.28
CA ARG A 105 -0.61 -62.01 -54.50
C ARG A 105 0.09 -61.00 -53.60
N VAL A 106 0.28 -59.79 -54.12
CA VAL A 106 0.82 -58.65 -53.36
C VAL A 106 -0.19 -57.51 -53.33
N LEU A 107 -0.24 -56.78 -52.21
CA LEU A 107 -1.07 -55.57 -52.08
C LEU A 107 -0.34 -54.29 -52.53
N LEU A 108 0.83 -54.45 -53.14
CA LEU A 108 1.65 -53.39 -53.71
C LEU A 108 1.43 -53.34 -55.23
N SER A 109 1.19 -52.16 -55.78
CA SER A 109 1.11 -51.94 -57.23
C SER A 109 2.47 -52.09 -57.91
N ARG A 110 3.55 -51.80 -57.18
CA ARG A 110 4.96 -51.96 -57.59
C ARG A 110 5.82 -52.27 -56.37
N ILE A 111 6.88 -53.05 -56.54
CA ILE A 111 7.89 -53.24 -55.48
C ILE A 111 8.72 -51.95 -55.42
N PRO A 112 8.70 -51.20 -54.29
CA PRO A 112 9.41 -49.94 -54.20
C PRO A 112 10.92 -50.16 -54.04
N VAL A 113 11.69 -49.17 -54.50
CA VAL A 113 13.11 -49.08 -54.20
C VAL A 113 13.25 -48.49 -52.80
N PHE A 114 13.78 -49.26 -51.86
CA PHE A 114 14.05 -48.75 -50.52
C PHE A 114 15.28 -47.84 -50.56
N PRO A 115 15.25 -46.66 -49.90
CA PRO A 115 16.46 -45.93 -49.56
C PRO A 115 17.35 -46.75 -48.60
N ASP A 116 18.49 -46.21 -48.18
CA ASP A 116 19.41 -46.87 -47.22
C ASP A 116 18.75 -47.20 -45.85
N SER A 117 17.50 -46.79 -45.61
CA SER A 117 16.72 -47.12 -44.42
C SER A 117 15.85 -48.37 -44.59
N ASN A 118 15.71 -49.14 -43.51
CA ASN A 118 14.83 -50.31 -43.42
C ASN A 118 13.33 -49.96 -43.37
N LEU A 119 12.97 -48.69 -43.54
CA LEU A 119 11.61 -48.18 -43.49
C LEU A 119 11.29 -47.37 -44.74
N LEU A 120 10.06 -47.48 -45.22
CA LEU A 120 9.51 -46.67 -46.30
C LEU A 120 8.02 -46.42 -46.08
N LEU A 121 7.58 -45.18 -46.26
CA LEU A 121 6.15 -44.86 -46.34
C LEU A 121 5.72 -44.94 -47.80
N ALA A 122 4.75 -45.80 -48.12
CA ALA A 122 4.20 -45.90 -49.47
C ALA A 122 2.84 -45.18 -49.52
N PRO A 123 2.65 -44.24 -50.47
CA PRO A 123 1.37 -43.53 -50.65
C PRO A 123 0.28 -44.47 -51.14
N ALA A 124 -0.99 -44.06 -50.99
CA ALA A 124 -2.14 -44.84 -51.44
C ALA A 124 -2.10 -45.21 -52.94
N ILE A 125 -1.47 -44.38 -53.77
CA ILE A 125 -1.35 -44.67 -55.21
C ILE A 125 -0.53 -45.93 -55.51
N ASP A 126 0.41 -46.27 -54.63
CA ASP A 126 1.32 -47.40 -54.77
C ASP A 126 0.76 -48.71 -54.21
N THR A 127 -0.47 -48.70 -53.68
CA THR A 127 -1.14 -49.88 -53.13
C THR A 127 -2.41 -50.23 -53.90
N VAL A 128 -2.72 -51.53 -53.93
CA VAL A 128 -3.89 -52.06 -54.65
C VAL A 128 -5.21 -51.57 -54.04
N ASN A 129 -5.26 -51.47 -52.70
CA ASN A 129 -6.44 -51.04 -51.97
C ASN A 129 -6.54 -49.53 -51.76
N ARG A 130 -5.67 -48.73 -52.39
CA ARG A 130 -5.66 -47.26 -52.28
C ARG A 130 -5.56 -46.74 -50.84
N LEU A 131 -4.79 -47.44 -50.01
CA LEU A 131 -4.49 -47.02 -48.64
C LEU A 131 -2.97 -46.91 -48.46
N PRO A 132 -2.46 -45.89 -47.77
CA PRO A 132 -1.04 -45.82 -47.47
C PRO A 132 -0.61 -46.98 -46.59
N ILE A 133 0.68 -47.29 -46.58
CA ILE A 133 1.25 -48.31 -45.71
C ILE A 133 2.65 -47.91 -45.25
N LEU A 134 3.06 -48.42 -44.10
CA LEU A 134 4.46 -48.41 -43.70
C LEU A 134 5.06 -49.76 -44.05
N LEU A 135 6.20 -49.72 -44.74
CA LEU A 135 6.95 -50.90 -45.12
C LEU A 135 8.16 -51.03 -44.21
N TYR A 136 8.35 -52.22 -43.65
CA TYR A 136 9.57 -52.63 -42.97
C TYR A 136 10.31 -53.63 -43.86
N GLN A 137 11.60 -53.40 -44.06
CA GLN A 137 12.50 -54.22 -44.85
C GLN A 137 13.54 -54.88 -43.96
N ASN A 138 13.80 -56.17 -44.19
CA ASN A 138 14.99 -56.86 -43.70
C ASN A 138 15.65 -57.63 -44.84
N GLN A 139 16.98 -57.55 -44.96
CA GLN A 139 17.74 -58.26 -45.99
C GLN A 139 18.58 -59.36 -45.36
N PHE A 140 18.48 -60.57 -45.89
CA PHE A 140 19.27 -61.73 -45.49
C PHE A 140 19.85 -62.39 -46.74
N ALA A 141 21.17 -62.29 -46.93
CA ALA A 141 21.86 -62.69 -48.16
C ALA A 141 21.18 -62.05 -49.40
N ASP A 142 20.81 -62.87 -50.40
CA ASP A 142 20.13 -62.45 -51.63
C ASP A 142 18.59 -62.37 -51.50
N THR A 143 18.07 -62.58 -50.29
CA THR A 143 16.63 -62.53 -49.99
C THR A 143 16.28 -61.22 -49.30
N ARG A 144 15.26 -60.53 -49.81
CA ARG A 144 14.66 -59.35 -49.14
C ARG A 144 13.28 -59.70 -48.63
N ILE A 145 13.03 -59.41 -47.37
CA ILE A 145 11.74 -59.62 -46.71
C ILE A 145 11.09 -58.25 -46.53
N LEU A 146 9.91 -58.09 -47.08
CA LEU A 146 9.08 -56.89 -46.91
C LEU A 146 7.88 -57.23 -46.05
N VAL A 147 7.67 -56.43 -45.00
CA VAL A 147 6.51 -56.52 -44.12
C VAL A 147 5.70 -55.25 -44.27
N THR A 148 4.44 -55.37 -44.63
CA THR A 148 3.54 -54.23 -44.83
C THR A 148 2.67 -54.01 -43.59
N ILE A 149 2.64 -52.79 -43.06
CA ILE A 149 1.86 -52.39 -41.88
C ILE A 149 0.66 -51.53 -42.31
N SER A 150 -0.50 -51.79 -41.73
CA SER A 150 -1.77 -51.10 -42.02
C SER A 150 -1.75 -49.62 -41.65
N ASP A 151 -2.34 -48.75 -42.48
CA ASP A 151 -2.49 -47.32 -42.17
C ASP A 151 -3.27 -47.07 -40.87
N GLN A 152 -4.32 -47.85 -40.60
CA GLN A 152 -5.15 -47.67 -39.42
C GLN A 152 -4.35 -47.79 -38.12
N HIS A 153 -3.34 -48.67 -38.08
CA HIS A 153 -2.50 -48.86 -36.90
C HIS A 153 -1.46 -47.75 -36.73
N ILE A 154 -0.91 -47.26 -37.84
CA ILE A 154 -0.03 -46.08 -37.83
C ILE A 154 -0.81 -44.86 -37.31
N ARG A 155 -2.01 -44.64 -37.85
CA ARG A 155 -2.89 -43.54 -37.43
C ARG A 155 -3.31 -43.68 -35.98
N GLY A 156 -3.66 -44.88 -35.53
CA GLY A 156 -3.97 -45.18 -34.14
C GLY A 156 -2.80 -44.87 -33.20
N ALA A 157 -1.58 -45.26 -33.58
CA ALA A 157 -0.37 -44.98 -32.80
C ALA A 157 -0.04 -43.47 -32.70
N LEU A 158 -0.38 -42.69 -33.73
CA LEU A 158 -0.20 -41.23 -33.74
C LEU A 158 -1.34 -40.45 -33.06
N ASN A 159 -2.49 -41.11 -32.81
CA ASN A 159 -3.68 -40.47 -32.23
C ASN A 159 -3.59 -40.38 -30.70
N VAL A 160 -2.74 -39.47 -30.23
CA VAL A 160 -2.63 -39.15 -28.80
C VAL A 160 -3.72 -38.14 -28.42
N PRO A 161 -4.49 -38.36 -27.34
CA PRO A 161 -5.66 -37.54 -26.98
C PRO A 161 -5.28 -36.19 -26.34
N LEU A 162 -4.41 -35.42 -27.01
CA LEU A 162 -3.96 -34.09 -26.58
C LEU A 162 -4.51 -33.01 -27.53
N LYS A 163 -5.05 -31.93 -26.95
CA LYS A 163 -5.62 -30.82 -27.74
C LYS A 163 -4.52 -29.90 -28.26
N GLY A 164 -4.67 -29.44 -29.50
CA GLY A 164 -3.81 -28.42 -30.13
C GLY A 164 -2.48 -28.94 -30.67
N VAL A 165 -2.20 -30.24 -30.57
CA VAL A 165 -1.02 -30.89 -31.15
C VAL A 165 -1.42 -31.94 -32.17
N ARG A 166 -0.66 -32.04 -33.25
CA ARG A 166 -0.76 -33.14 -34.21
C ARG A 166 0.59 -33.82 -34.36
N TYR A 167 0.61 -35.13 -34.19
CA TYR A 167 1.79 -35.97 -34.34
C TYR A 167 1.86 -36.55 -35.73
N VAL A 168 3.01 -36.45 -36.36
CA VAL A 168 3.25 -36.93 -37.72
C VAL A 168 4.46 -37.85 -37.69
N LEU A 169 4.33 -39.02 -38.29
CA LEU A 169 5.43 -39.94 -38.50
C LEU A 169 6.22 -39.50 -39.73
N ARG A 170 7.52 -39.31 -39.58
CA ARG A 170 8.47 -39.03 -40.64
C ARG A 170 9.41 -40.22 -40.83
N VAL A 171 9.54 -40.67 -42.08
CA VAL A 171 10.49 -41.69 -42.52
C VAL A 171 11.21 -41.12 -43.74
N ALA A 172 12.54 -40.93 -43.62
CA ALA A 172 13.32 -40.18 -44.59
C ALA A 172 12.68 -38.81 -44.92
N ASP A 173 12.28 -38.58 -46.16
CA ASP A 173 11.63 -37.34 -46.60
C ASP A 173 10.11 -37.43 -46.63
N ASP A 174 9.53 -38.59 -46.37
CA ASP A 174 8.09 -38.80 -46.39
C ASP A 174 7.48 -38.71 -45.00
N ILE A 175 6.25 -38.20 -44.95
CA ILE A 175 5.48 -38.03 -43.73
C ILE A 175 4.07 -38.58 -43.86
N ILE A 176 3.54 -39.10 -42.75
CA ILE A 176 2.13 -39.48 -42.60
C ILE A 176 1.58 -38.96 -41.28
N GLY A 177 0.46 -38.23 -41.36
CA GLY A 177 -0.26 -37.71 -40.20
C GLY A 177 -1.40 -38.62 -39.74
N PRO A 178 -2.18 -38.19 -38.73
CA PRO A 178 -3.36 -38.92 -38.29
C PRO A 178 -4.45 -38.95 -39.37
N THR A 179 -4.44 -37.97 -40.29
CA THR A 179 -5.35 -37.87 -41.45
C THR A 179 -4.55 -37.59 -42.72
N GLY A 180 -5.14 -37.86 -43.88
CA GLY A 180 -4.48 -37.65 -45.19
C GLY A 180 -3.54 -38.78 -45.61
N ASP A 181 -3.06 -38.72 -46.85
CA ASP A 181 -2.10 -39.68 -47.43
C ASP A 181 -0.64 -39.30 -47.10
N VAL A 182 0.31 -40.14 -47.52
CA VAL A 182 1.76 -39.87 -47.43
C VAL A 182 2.11 -38.63 -48.27
N MET A 183 2.90 -37.72 -47.69
CA MET A 183 3.40 -36.52 -48.37
C MET A 183 4.92 -36.44 -48.23
N THR A 184 5.60 -35.97 -49.26
CA THR A 184 7.04 -35.69 -49.21
C THR A 184 7.29 -34.26 -48.70
N LEU A 185 8.21 -34.11 -47.74
CA LEU A 185 8.57 -32.84 -47.12
C LEU A 185 9.37 -31.94 -48.08
N ASN A 186 8.66 -31.09 -48.82
CA ASN A 186 9.28 -30.06 -49.66
C ASN A 186 9.31 -28.71 -48.90
N GLY A 187 10.35 -28.47 -48.09
CA GLY A 187 10.61 -27.17 -47.47
C GLY A 187 10.17 -27.00 -46.01
N HIS A 188 9.90 -25.75 -45.61
CA HIS A 188 9.62 -25.38 -44.22
C HIS A 188 8.25 -25.91 -43.75
N TYR A 189 8.28 -26.97 -42.96
CA TYR A 189 7.11 -27.54 -42.34
C TYR A 189 6.86 -26.89 -40.97
N PRO A 190 5.62 -26.55 -40.58
CA PRO A 190 5.33 -25.83 -39.33
C PRO A 190 5.65 -26.64 -38.06
N TYR A 191 5.93 -27.93 -38.19
CA TYR A 191 6.26 -28.83 -37.08
C TYR A 191 7.77 -28.88 -36.90
N THR A 192 8.26 -28.13 -35.92
CA THR A 192 9.69 -27.94 -35.66
C THR A 192 10.24 -28.90 -34.60
N GLU A 193 9.38 -29.35 -33.69
CA GLU A 193 9.79 -30.23 -32.58
C GLU A 193 9.76 -31.69 -33.05
N LYS A 194 10.75 -32.45 -32.59
CA LYS A 194 10.99 -33.82 -33.07
C LYS A 194 11.42 -34.77 -31.96
N VAL A 195 10.94 -36.01 -32.05
CA VAL A 195 11.40 -37.14 -31.23
C VAL A 195 11.88 -38.23 -32.17
N HIS A 196 13.16 -38.57 -32.07
CA HIS A 196 13.75 -39.68 -32.81
C HIS A 196 13.47 -41.01 -32.10
N SER A 197 13.21 -42.06 -32.86
CA SER A 197 13.25 -43.42 -32.31
C SER A 197 14.69 -43.82 -32.01
N THR A 198 14.88 -44.56 -30.92
CA THR A 198 16.17 -45.14 -30.54
C THR A 198 16.45 -46.49 -31.23
N LYS A 199 15.44 -47.12 -31.83
CA LYS A 199 15.53 -48.47 -32.41
C LYS A 199 15.45 -48.49 -33.93
N TYR A 200 14.70 -47.56 -34.51
CA TYR A 200 14.38 -47.55 -35.95
C TYR A 200 14.58 -46.15 -36.54
N HIS A 201 14.82 -46.08 -37.85
CA HIS A 201 15.09 -44.81 -38.55
C HIS A 201 13.81 -44.04 -38.89
N PHE A 202 13.05 -43.66 -37.87
CA PHE A 202 11.90 -42.76 -38.00
C PHE A 202 11.93 -41.66 -36.93
N THR A 203 11.16 -40.61 -37.18
CA THR A 203 11.02 -39.47 -36.28
C THR A 203 9.54 -39.09 -36.14
N ILE A 204 9.09 -38.79 -34.94
CA ILE A 204 7.79 -38.14 -34.73
C ILE A 204 8.01 -36.62 -34.73
N ILE A 205 7.36 -35.91 -35.64
CA ILE A 205 7.39 -34.45 -35.71
C ILE A 205 6.03 -33.87 -35.26
N PHE A 206 6.06 -32.73 -34.56
CA PHE A 206 4.87 -32.10 -34.02
C PHE A 206 5.02 -30.57 -33.88
N ASN A 207 3.89 -29.86 -33.78
CA ASN A 207 3.89 -28.42 -33.54
C ASN A 207 4.17 -28.07 -32.07
N PRO A 208 5.02 -27.08 -31.78
CA PRO A 208 5.17 -26.57 -30.43
C PRO A 208 3.89 -25.86 -29.95
N PRO A 209 3.63 -25.82 -28.64
CA PRO A 209 2.52 -25.03 -28.11
C PRO A 209 2.84 -23.52 -28.25
N PRO A 210 1.84 -22.67 -28.55
CA PRO A 210 2.05 -21.23 -28.64
C PRO A 210 2.46 -20.65 -27.28
N LEU A 211 3.36 -19.67 -27.29
CA LEU A 211 3.89 -19.02 -26.09
C LEU A 211 2.76 -18.42 -25.24
N PHE A 212 1.80 -17.76 -25.89
CA PHE A 212 0.60 -17.23 -25.26
C PHE A 212 -0.64 -17.93 -25.81
N SER A 213 -1.53 -18.34 -24.91
CA SER A 213 -2.86 -18.83 -25.27
C SER A 213 -3.84 -18.39 -24.21
N PHE A 214 -4.73 -17.46 -24.57
CA PHE A 214 -5.76 -16.96 -23.67
C PHE A 214 -6.65 -18.10 -23.16
N TYR A 215 -7.05 -19.01 -24.06
CA TYR A 215 -7.82 -20.19 -23.68
C TYR A 215 -7.10 -21.05 -22.63
N ARG A 216 -5.80 -21.32 -22.80
CA ARG A 216 -5.00 -22.09 -21.83
C ARG A 216 -4.88 -21.35 -20.49
N LEU A 217 -4.67 -20.04 -20.53
CA LEU A 217 -4.53 -19.21 -19.33
C LEU A 217 -5.80 -19.24 -18.48
N ILE A 218 -6.98 -19.21 -19.10
CA ILE A 218 -8.26 -19.33 -18.40
C ILE A 218 -8.53 -20.78 -17.99
N ASP A 219 -8.53 -21.74 -18.92
CA ASP A 219 -8.91 -23.15 -18.66
C ASP A 219 -8.05 -23.82 -17.58
N LYS A 220 -6.73 -23.53 -17.57
CA LYS A 220 -5.78 -24.14 -16.63
C LYS A 220 -5.33 -23.21 -15.51
N GLY A 221 -5.50 -21.90 -15.67
CA GLY A 221 -4.96 -20.89 -14.75
C GLY A 221 -5.99 -20.08 -13.98
N PHE A 222 -7.30 -20.31 -14.17
CA PHE A 222 -8.36 -19.48 -13.58
C PHE A 222 -8.22 -19.25 -12.06
N GLY A 223 -8.02 -20.32 -11.29
CA GLY A 223 -7.86 -20.22 -9.83
C GLY A 223 -6.64 -19.38 -9.42
N ILE A 224 -5.52 -19.53 -10.13
CA ILE A 224 -4.28 -18.79 -9.86
C ILE A 224 -4.44 -17.31 -10.28
N LEU A 225 -5.16 -17.03 -11.37
CA LEU A 225 -5.47 -15.65 -11.79
C LEU A 225 -6.25 -14.88 -10.72
N ILE A 226 -7.26 -15.51 -10.11
CA ILE A 226 -8.02 -14.91 -8.99
C ILE A 226 -7.09 -14.63 -7.82
N PHE A 227 -6.21 -15.57 -7.49
CA PHE A 227 -5.25 -15.41 -6.39
C PHE A 227 -4.28 -14.25 -6.63
N ILE A 228 -3.73 -14.12 -7.84
CA ILE A 228 -2.86 -13.00 -8.24
C ILE A 228 -3.62 -11.66 -8.12
N LEU A 229 -4.89 -11.62 -8.55
CA LEU A 229 -5.73 -10.43 -8.43
C LEU A 229 -5.97 -10.04 -6.96
N LEU A 230 -6.28 -11.02 -6.10
CA LEU A 230 -6.50 -10.77 -4.66
C LEU A 230 -5.24 -10.23 -3.97
N ILE A 231 -4.07 -10.79 -4.28
CA ILE A 231 -2.78 -10.29 -3.76
C ILE A 231 -2.53 -8.85 -4.23
N ALA A 232 -2.74 -8.56 -5.53
CA ALA A 232 -2.57 -7.22 -6.06
C ALA A 232 -3.49 -6.20 -5.37
N CYS A 233 -4.76 -6.55 -5.16
CA CYS A 233 -5.73 -5.70 -4.46
C CYS A 233 -5.37 -5.50 -2.98
N ALA A 234 -4.95 -6.55 -2.28
CA ALA A 234 -4.53 -6.47 -0.88
C ALA A 234 -3.30 -5.57 -0.72
N ALA A 235 -2.31 -5.71 -1.62
CA ALA A 235 -1.13 -4.84 -1.63
C ALA A 235 -1.51 -3.37 -1.87
N ALA A 236 -2.44 -3.10 -2.79
CA ALA A 236 -2.96 -1.75 -3.03
C ALA A 236 -3.60 -1.15 -1.76
N PHE A 237 -4.45 -1.93 -1.09
CA PHE A 237 -5.15 -1.49 0.11
C PHE A 237 -4.19 -1.17 1.26
N LEU A 238 -3.20 -2.04 1.49
CA LEU A 238 -2.21 -1.84 2.55
C LEU A 238 -1.33 -0.62 2.28
N LEU A 239 -0.87 -0.43 1.04
CA LEU A 239 -0.09 0.74 0.66
C LEU A 239 -0.91 2.03 0.78
N ASP A 240 -2.18 2.03 0.39
CA ASP A 240 -3.06 3.19 0.57
C ASP A 240 -3.19 3.55 2.05
N ARG A 241 -3.38 2.56 2.92
CA ARG A 241 -3.45 2.77 4.38
C ARG A 241 -2.13 3.29 4.97
N TYR A 242 -0.99 2.82 4.46
CA TYR A 242 0.31 3.28 4.89
C TYR A 242 0.58 4.73 4.49
N PHE A 243 0.37 5.07 3.21
CA PHE A 243 0.58 6.44 2.72
C PHE A 243 -0.45 7.44 3.26
N ASN A 244 -1.65 6.97 3.60
CA ASN A 244 -2.74 7.79 4.08
C ASN A 244 -3.00 7.64 5.57
N LYS A 245 -2.02 7.15 6.34
CA LYS A 245 -2.11 7.16 7.79
C LYS A 245 -2.33 8.62 8.23
N SER A 246 -3.52 8.92 8.71
CA SER A 246 -3.85 10.23 9.25
C SER A 246 -2.85 10.51 10.38
N ALA A 247 -2.20 11.68 10.32
CA ALA A 247 -1.36 12.14 11.42
C ALA A 247 -2.20 12.13 12.71
N THR A 248 -1.60 11.72 13.83
CA THR A 248 -2.32 11.76 15.11
C THR A 248 -2.70 13.21 15.44
N PRO A 249 -3.75 13.46 16.25
CA PRO A 249 -4.06 14.81 16.71
C PRO A 249 -2.84 15.53 17.32
N GLU A 250 -1.97 14.79 18.01
CA GLU A 250 -0.70 15.28 18.54
C GLU A 250 0.29 15.70 17.44
N GLU A 251 0.49 14.88 16.41
CA GLU A 251 1.38 15.22 15.30
C GLU A 251 0.88 16.44 14.52
N ILE A 252 -0.44 16.57 14.37
CA ILE A 252 -1.07 17.75 13.76
C ILE A 252 -0.81 18.99 14.60
N LEU A 253 -1.02 18.91 15.92
CA LEU A 253 -0.78 20.02 16.84
C LEU A 253 0.71 20.41 16.89
N ARG A 254 1.62 19.44 16.98
CA ARG A 254 3.07 19.65 16.95
C ARG A 254 3.50 20.38 15.68
N ARG A 255 2.96 19.96 14.52
CA ARG A 255 3.21 20.63 13.25
C ARG A 255 2.68 22.07 13.25
N ALA A 256 1.47 22.29 13.76
CA ALA A 256 0.88 23.62 13.86
C ALA A 256 1.71 24.57 14.74
N ILE A 257 2.22 24.09 15.87
CA ILE A 257 3.11 24.86 16.75
C ILE A 257 4.40 25.26 16.01
N ASN A 258 5.06 24.29 15.37
CA ASN A 258 6.31 24.51 14.63
C ASN A 258 6.13 25.45 13.43
N ASN A 259 4.96 25.41 12.79
CA ASN A 259 4.63 26.28 11.67
C ASN A 259 4.17 27.70 12.09
N GLY A 260 4.05 27.97 13.40
CA GLY A 260 3.52 29.24 13.90
C GLY A 260 2.04 29.45 13.57
N GLU A 261 1.27 28.36 13.46
CA GLU A 261 -0.18 28.41 13.19
C GLU A 261 -0.99 28.72 14.46
N ILE A 262 -0.40 28.49 15.64
CA ILE A 262 -0.94 28.96 16.92
C ILE A 262 -0.48 30.40 17.12
N VAL A 263 -1.39 31.35 16.96
CA VAL A 263 -1.09 32.78 16.95
C VAL A 263 -1.67 33.48 18.18
N PRO A 264 -1.01 34.54 18.69
CA PRO A 264 -1.54 35.32 19.80
C PRO A 264 -2.67 36.24 19.33
N PHE A 265 -3.79 36.18 20.05
CA PHE A 265 -4.78 37.25 20.12
C PHE A 265 -4.56 38.00 21.43
N TYR A 266 -5.04 39.23 21.48
CA TYR A 266 -4.84 40.11 22.62
C TYR A 266 -6.19 40.59 23.14
N GLN A 267 -6.46 40.37 24.42
CA GLN A 267 -7.62 40.93 25.08
C GLN A 267 -7.19 42.16 25.90
N PRO A 268 -7.64 43.37 25.51
CA PRO A 268 -7.30 44.60 26.24
C PRO A 268 -7.78 44.60 27.69
N VAL A 269 -6.88 44.95 28.62
CA VAL A 269 -7.17 45.27 30.01
C VAL A 269 -7.18 46.78 30.17
N VAL A 270 -8.25 47.32 30.75
CA VAL A 270 -8.48 48.77 30.87
C VAL A 270 -8.66 49.19 32.33
N ASN A 271 -8.46 50.47 32.59
CA ASN A 271 -8.94 51.09 33.82
C ASN A 271 -10.46 51.32 33.68
N GLY A 272 -11.26 50.72 34.56
CA GLY A 272 -12.72 50.79 34.48
C GLY A 272 -13.32 52.19 34.65
N ARG A 273 -12.63 53.10 35.34
CA ARG A 273 -13.09 54.48 35.54
C ARG A 273 -12.66 55.40 34.40
N GLU A 274 -11.40 55.33 34.00
CA GLU A 274 -10.82 56.24 33.00
C GLU A 274 -11.01 55.75 31.56
N GLY A 275 -11.29 54.45 31.37
CA GLY A 275 -11.35 53.81 30.05
C GLY A 275 -10.01 53.76 29.31
N THR A 276 -8.91 53.99 30.02
CA THR A 276 -7.55 53.99 29.48
C THR A 276 -7.01 52.57 29.39
N LEU A 277 -6.28 52.27 28.32
CA LEU A 277 -5.65 50.97 28.12
C LEU A 277 -4.46 50.78 29.09
N ARG A 278 -4.48 49.69 29.87
CA ARG A 278 -3.45 49.38 30.87
C ARG A 278 -2.59 48.17 30.48
N GLY A 279 -3.14 47.22 29.73
CA GLY A 279 -2.40 46.04 29.31
C GLY A 279 -3.17 45.17 28.32
N VAL A 280 -2.64 43.97 28.09
CA VAL A 280 -3.30 42.91 27.33
C VAL A 280 -3.07 41.56 27.98
N GLU A 281 -4.08 40.71 27.93
CA GLU A 281 -3.93 39.27 28.10
C GLU A 281 -3.68 38.61 26.74
N VAL A 282 -2.71 37.71 26.68
CA VAL A 282 -2.38 36.92 25.49
C VAL A 282 -3.20 35.63 25.47
N LEU A 283 -4.01 35.50 24.42
CA LEU A 283 -4.90 34.36 24.21
C LEU A 283 -4.52 33.59 22.95
N ALA A 284 -4.24 32.29 23.10
CA ALA A 284 -3.90 31.43 21.98
C ALA A 284 -5.09 31.22 21.03
N ARG A 285 -4.87 31.33 19.72
CA ARG A 285 -5.84 30.93 18.67
C ARG A 285 -5.14 30.11 17.61
N TRP A 286 -5.65 28.92 17.31
CA TRP A 286 -5.08 28.09 16.26
C TRP A 286 -5.71 28.43 14.91
N LYS A 287 -4.95 29.12 14.07
CA LYS A 287 -5.36 29.50 12.72
C LYS A 287 -5.31 28.31 11.78
N GLN A 288 -6.42 27.98 11.14
CA GLN A 288 -6.46 26.89 10.15
C GLN A 288 -5.97 27.37 8.76
N PRO A 289 -5.35 26.49 7.96
CA PRO A 289 -4.88 26.83 6.60
C PRO A 289 -5.99 27.32 5.65
N HIS A 290 -7.20 26.80 5.80
CA HIS A 290 -8.35 27.15 4.97
C HIS A 290 -9.15 28.37 5.49
N GLY A 291 -8.64 29.04 6.53
CA GLY A 291 -9.33 30.12 7.24
C GLY A 291 -10.07 29.62 8.48
N GLY A 292 -10.40 30.55 9.38
CA GLY A 292 -11.00 30.26 10.68
C GLY A 292 -10.00 29.94 11.79
N TYR A 293 -10.52 29.81 13.00
CA TYR A 293 -9.75 29.54 14.21
C TYR A 293 -10.36 28.37 14.98
N ILE A 294 -9.51 27.44 15.44
CA ILE A 294 -9.90 26.42 16.41
C ILE A 294 -9.83 27.04 17.81
N SER A 295 -10.87 26.79 18.61
CA SER A 295 -10.98 27.26 19.99
C SER A 295 -9.86 26.70 20.87
N PRO A 296 -9.26 27.48 21.79
CA PRO A 296 -8.30 26.99 22.78
C PRO A 296 -8.84 25.82 23.61
N ALA A 297 -10.14 25.80 23.92
CA ALA A 297 -10.76 24.69 24.63
C ALA A 297 -10.62 23.34 23.91
N ALA A 298 -10.40 23.33 22.59
CA ALA A 298 -10.23 22.10 21.80
C ALA A 298 -8.77 21.61 21.74
N PHE A 299 -7.77 22.49 21.80
CA PHE A 299 -6.36 22.10 21.61
C PHE A 299 -5.48 22.25 22.85
N ILE A 300 -5.83 23.10 23.83
CA ILE A 300 -5.06 23.25 25.06
C ILE A 300 -5.07 21.95 25.89
N PRO A 301 -6.20 21.27 26.13
CA PRO A 301 -6.20 19.98 26.84
C PRO A 301 -5.39 18.89 26.14
N LEU A 302 -5.31 18.95 24.80
CA LEU A 302 -4.46 18.06 24.02
C LEU A 302 -2.98 18.42 24.19
N ALA A 303 -2.65 19.72 24.20
CA ALA A 303 -1.30 20.21 24.40
C ALA A 303 -0.76 19.81 25.78
N GLU A 304 -1.57 19.96 26.83
CA GLU A 304 -1.24 19.56 28.20
C GLU A 304 -0.97 18.06 28.29
N LYS A 305 -1.93 17.23 27.85
CA LYS A 305 -1.82 15.75 27.90
C LYS A 305 -0.66 15.17 27.08
N SER A 306 -0.21 15.87 26.04
CA SER A 306 0.89 15.44 25.17
C SER A 306 2.24 16.10 25.49
N GLY A 307 2.30 16.95 26.52
CA GLY A 307 3.50 17.74 26.83
C GLY A 307 3.87 18.79 25.77
N LEU A 308 2.96 19.06 24.81
CA LEU A 308 3.11 20.09 23.79
C LEU A 308 2.78 21.50 24.30
N ILE A 309 2.27 21.64 25.52
CA ILE A 309 1.95 22.94 26.11
C ILE A 309 3.19 23.83 26.28
N VAL A 310 4.34 23.25 26.67
CA VAL A 310 5.62 23.97 26.80
C VAL A 310 6.07 24.57 25.45
N PRO A 311 6.28 23.80 24.36
CA PRO A 311 6.67 24.37 23.08
C PRO A 311 5.59 25.29 22.48
N LEU A 312 4.30 25.08 22.79
CA LEU A 312 3.23 25.98 22.39
C LEU A 312 3.39 27.36 23.04
N THR A 313 3.56 27.40 24.36
CA THR A 313 3.72 28.66 25.10
C THR A 313 5.03 29.36 24.70
N GLN A 314 6.14 28.63 24.53
CA GLN A 314 7.39 29.19 24.00
C GLN A 314 7.21 29.85 22.61
N SER A 315 6.48 29.18 21.71
CA SER A 315 6.16 29.73 20.38
C SER A 315 5.32 31.01 20.49
N LEU A 316 4.35 31.05 21.41
CA LEU A 316 3.56 32.24 21.68
C LEU A 316 4.39 33.37 22.28
N MET A 317 5.23 33.11 23.29
CA MET A 317 6.14 34.08 23.90
C MET A 317 7.02 34.74 22.82
N ASN A 318 7.63 33.95 21.94
CA ASN A 318 8.42 34.47 20.83
C ASN A 318 7.62 35.32 19.82
N GLN A 319 6.35 34.99 19.57
CA GLN A 319 5.47 35.80 18.73
C GLN A 319 5.09 37.11 19.41
N VAL A 320 4.74 37.08 20.69
CA VAL A 320 4.36 38.24 21.50
C VAL A 320 5.53 39.22 21.62
N ALA A 321 6.72 38.74 21.98
CA ALA A 321 7.92 39.57 22.07
C ALA A 321 8.19 40.33 20.76
N ARG A 322 8.14 39.63 19.62
CA ARG A 322 8.30 40.25 18.30
C ARG A 322 7.22 41.30 18.02
N GLN A 323 5.97 40.97 18.28
CA GLN A 323 4.83 41.86 18.00
C GLN A 323 4.83 43.11 18.89
N MET A 324 5.11 42.95 20.18
CA MET A 324 5.19 44.05 21.15
C MET A 324 6.41 44.94 20.94
N ASN A 325 7.57 44.37 20.61
CA ASN A 325 8.75 45.16 20.23
C ASN A 325 8.49 46.05 19.01
N ALA A 326 7.76 45.55 18.02
CA ALA A 326 7.42 46.32 16.82
C ALA A 326 6.54 47.56 17.13
N ILE A 327 5.81 47.56 18.26
CA ILE A 327 4.94 48.67 18.68
C ILE A 327 5.40 49.31 20.00
N ALA A 328 6.63 49.02 20.45
CA ALA A 328 7.14 49.40 21.77
C ALA A 328 7.05 50.91 22.06
N SER A 329 7.25 51.77 21.06
CA SER A 329 7.14 53.23 21.21
C SER A 329 5.70 53.73 21.39
N LYS A 330 4.71 52.90 21.06
CA LYS A 330 3.28 53.21 21.15
C LYS A 330 2.65 52.71 22.45
N LEU A 331 3.25 51.72 23.09
CA LEU A 331 2.79 51.19 24.37
C LEU A 331 2.91 52.25 25.49
N PRO A 332 1.88 52.36 26.37
CA PRO A 332 1.96 53.11 27.62
C PRO A 332 3.17 52.70 28.48
N GLU A 333 3.62 53.58 29.38
CA GLU A 333 4.62 53.23 30.40
C GLU A 333 3.98 52.29 31.44
N GLY A 334 4.66 51.23 31.85
CA GLY A 334 4.09 50.24 32.79
C GLY A 334 3.09 49.25 32.15
N PHE A 335 3.04 49.16 30.82
CA PHE A 335 2.04 48.35 30.13
C PHE A 335 2.13 46.87 30.50
N HIS A 336 0.98 46.27 30.87
CA HIS A 336 0.92 44.87 31.27
C HIS A 336 0.81 43.93 30.06
N ILE A 337 1.55 42.83 30.10
CA ILE A 337 1.48 41.74 29.12
C ILE A 337 1.29 40.44 29.90
N GLY A 338 0.06 39.94 29.93
CA GLY A 338 -0.32 38.69 30.57
C GLY A 338 -0.13 37.49 29.66
N ILE A 339 0.57 36.46 30.13
CA ILE A 339 0.70 35.17 29.45
C ILE A 339 0.29 34.06 30.39
N ASN A 340 -0.59 33.20 29.88
CA ASN A 340 -1.10 32.02 30.56
C ASN A 340 -0.06 30.87 30.59
N PHE A 341 0.17 30.31 31.78
CA PHE A 341 1.02 29.16 32.03
C PHE A 341 0.25 28.05 32.74
N SER A 342 0.31 26.84 32.16
CA SER A 342 -0.22 25.63 32.80
C SER A 342 0.71 25.14 33.90
N ALA A 343 0.17 24.37 34.85
CA ALA A 343 0.97 23.74 35.90
C ALA A 343 2.12 22.89 35.33
N SER A 344 1.83 22.10 34.30
CA SER A 344 2.80 21.29 33.56
C SER A 344 3.96 22.10 32.94
N HIS A 345 3.74 23.35 32.56
CA HIS A 345 4.81 24.23 32.08
C HIS A 345 5.62 24.80 33.26
N ILE A 346 4.95 25.27 34.32
CA ILE A 346 5.61 25.89 35.48
C ILE A 346 6.58 24.93 36.19
N ILE A 347 6.24 23.63 36.24
CA ILE A 347 7.11 22.60 36.84
C ILE A 347 8.28 22.18 35.93
N SER A 348 8.30 22.63 34.67
CA SER A 348 9.36 22.26 33.74
C SER A 348 10.72 22.84 34.19
N PRO A 349 11.83 22.10 34.03
CA PRO A 349 13.14 22.58 34.48
C PRO A 349 13.60 23.88 33.81
N THR A 350 13.11 24.17 32.60
CA THR A 350 13.52 25.30 31.78
C THR A 350 12.64 26.54 31.99
N PHE A 351 11.57 26.45 32.77
CA PHE A 351 10.57 27.51 32.94
C PHE A 351 11.16 28.87 33.34
N VAL A 352 12.03 28.92 34.36
CA VAL A 352 12.61 30.18 34.86
C VAL A 352 13.48 30.82 33.77
N ASP A 353 14.36 30.05 33.14
CA ASP A 353 15.24 30.53 32.08
C ASP A 353 14.43 31.04 30.87
N GLU A 354 13.34 30.36 30.51
CA GLU A 354 12.45 30.76 29.42
C GLU A 354 11.78 32.11 29.71
N CYS A 355 11.29 32.30 30.94
CA CYS A 355 10.71 33.57 31.37
C CYS A 355 11.77 34.68 31.35
N LEU A 356 12.95 34.48 31.93
CA LEU A 356 14.02 35.47 31.93
C LEU A 356 14.44 35.86 30.51
N ASN A 357 14.60 34.87 29.61
CA ASN A 357 14.87 35.11 28.19
C ASN A 357 13.75 35.89 27.51
N PHE A 358 12.49 35.60 27.85
CA PHE A 358 11.35 36.36 27.34
C PHE A 358 11.39 37.82 27.80
N ARG A 359 11.67 38.10 29.08
CA ARG A 359 11.89 39.47 29.56
C ARG A 359 13.01 40.17 28.79
N ASP A 360 14.12 39.49 28.60
CA ASP A 360 15.30 40.07 27.96
C ASP A 360 15.14 40.24 26.45
N SER A 361 14.15 39.56 25.85
CA SER A 361 13.76 39.77 24.45
C SER A 361 13.06 41.11 24.21
N PHE A 362 12.56 41.80 25.24
CA PHE A 362 11.92 43.11 25.09
C PHE A 362 12.92 44.27 25.09
N THR A 363 12.66 45.24 24.22
CA THR A 363 13.45 46.48 24.10
C THR A 363 13.13 47.50 25.20
N ARG A 364 11.91 47.47 25.75
CA ARG A 364 11.44 48.32 26.85
C ARG A 364 11.56 47.55 28.17
N ARG A 365 12.12 48.17 29.21
CA ARG A 365 12.31 47.57 30.54
C ARG A 365 11.23 47.92 31.56
N ASP A 366 10.33 48.83 31.20
CA ASP A 366 9.19 49.27 32.01
C ASP A 366 7.89 48.51 31.69
N LEU A 367 7.97 47.39 30.95
CA LEU A 367 6.82 46.53 30.69
C LEU A 367 6.58 45.62 31.90
N ASN A 368 5.34 45.50 32.34
CA ASN A 368 4.95 44.61 33.42
C ASN A 368 4.58 43.25 32.82
N LEU A 369 5.47 42.28 32.94
CA LEU A 369 5.24 40.93 32.42
C LEU A 369 4.49 40.13 33.48
N VAL A 370 3.23 39.78 33.17
CA VAL A 370 2.32 39.09 34.09
C VAL A 370 2.30 37.61 33.73
N LEU A 371 2.70 36.77 34.68
CA LEU A 371 2.61 35.32 34.58
C LEU A 371 1.27 34.88 35.17
N GLU A 372 0.35 34.48 34.31
CA GLU A 372 -1.00 34.05 34.69
C GLU A 372 -0.99 32.54 34.91
N VAL A 373 -1.10 32.13 36.17
CA VAL A 373 -1.13 30.71 36.57
C VAL A 373 -2.56 30.20 36.48
N THR A 374 -2.80 29.26 35.55
CA THR A 374 -4.14 28.72 35.33
C THR A 374 -4.47 27.60 36.34
N GLU A 375 -5.68 27.58 36.89
CA GLU A 375 -6.13 26.55 37.87
C GLU A 375 -6.64 25.22 37.23
N ARG A 376 -6.46 25.02 35.92
CA ARG A 376 -7.02 23.84 35.20
C ARG A 376 -6.36 22.51 35.54
N GLU A 377 -5.08 22.56 35.88
CA GLU A 377 -4.31 21.41 36.37
C GLU A 377 -3.97 21.67 37.85
N PRO A 378 -4.01 20.63 38.72
CA PRO A 378 -3.57 20.81 40.10
C PRO A 378 -2.08 21.15 40.12
N LEU A 379 -1.74 22.31 40.65
CA LEU A 379 -0.37 22.70 40.94
C LEU A 379 -0.04 22.26 42.37
N ASN A 380 0.93 21.36 42.50
CA ASN A 380 1.45 20.96 43.81
C ASN A 380 2.41 22.05 44.30
N VAL A 381 2.06 22.75 45.38
CA VAL A 381 2.96 23.75 45.96
C VAL A 381 4.01 23.04 46.78
N ASP A 382 5.22 22.98 46.23
CA ASP A 382 6.42 22.54 46.93
C ASP A 382 7.44 23.68 47.01
N GLU A 383 8.50 23.46 47.79
CA GLU A 383 9.57 24.44 47.96
C GLU A 383 10.20 24.84 46.62
N SER A 384 10.27 23.90 45.66
CA SER A 384 10.86 24.17 44.34
C SER A 384 10.00 25.12 43.49
N LEU A 385 8.68 25.00 43.56
CA LEU A 385 7.75 25.92 42.90
C LEU A 385 7.84 27.31 43.50
N VAL A 386 7.80 27.41 44.85
CA VAL A 386 7.90 28.68 45.58
C VAL A 386 9.21 29.39 45.20
N GLN A 387 10.33 28.67 45.18
CA GLN A 387 11.62 29.22 44.76
C GLN A 387 11.59 29.70 43.31
N ARG A 388 11.02 28.94 42.36
CA ARG A 388 10.91 29.35 40.95
C ARG A 388 10.13 30.65 40.79
N LEU A 389 8.97 30.78 41.45
CA LEU A 389 8.15 31.99 41.38
C LEU A 389 8.79 33.18 42.09
N ASN A 390 9.44 32.97 43.23
CA ASN A 390 10.20 34.02 43.93
C ASN A 390 11.35 34.56 43.08
N ILE A 391 12.10 33.70 42.39
CA ILE A 391 13.15 34.13 41.46
C ILE A 391 12.57 35.03 40.35
N LEU A 392 11.40 34.68 39.82
CA LEU A 392 10.73 35.48 38.78
C LEU A 392 10.24 36.82 39.36
N HIS A 393 9.66 36.83 40.55
CA HIS A 393 9.23 38.03 41.25
C HIS A 393 10.40 38.99 41.51
N GLU A 394 11.52 38.49 42.04
CA GLU A 394 12.78 39.24 42.21
C GLU A 394 13.34 39.79 40.90
N ASN A 395 13.00 39.16 39.77
CA ASN A 395 13.37 39.58 38.43
C ASN A 395 12.36 40.50 37.74
N GLY A 396 11.36 40.99 38.48
CA GLY A 396 10.37 41.97 38.04
C GLY A 396 9.15 41.38 37.33
N PHE A 397 8.94 40.07 37.41
CA PHE A 397 7.69 39.47 36.97
C PHE A 397 6.59 39.68 38.00
N VAL A 398 5.40 39.90 37.47
CA VAL A 398 4.17 39.96 38.24
C VAL A 398 3.51 38.59 38.16
N ILE A 399 3.05 38.05 39.28
CA ILE A 399 2.36 36.75 39.35
C ILE A 399 0.87 36.99 39.54
N ALA A 400 0.06 36.37 38.66
CA ALA A 400 -1.40 36.42 38.74
C ALA A 400 -1.99 35.01 38.81
N LEU A 401 -3.05 34.83 39.60
CA LEU A 401 -3.90 33.64 39.54
C LEU A 401 -5.06 33.88 38.57
N ASP A 402 -5.17 33.02 37.56
CA ASP A 402 -6.21 33.07 36.53
C ASP A 402 -7.41 32.17 36.88
N ASP A 403 -8.60 32.51 36.41
CA ASP A 403 -9.84 31.75 36.64
C ASP A 403 -10.19 31.53 38.15
N PHE A 404 -9.81 32.46 39.04
CA PHE A 404 -9.88 32.27 40.49
C PHE A 404 -11.28 31.92 41.00
N GLY A 405 -11.38 30.82 41.76
CA GLY A 405 -12.61 30.34 42.37
C GLY A 405 -13.45 29.41 41.49
N THR A 406 -13.01 29.11 40.27
CA THR A 406 -13.66 28.12 39.38
C THR A 406 -12.98 26.74 39.40
N GLY A 407 -11.74 26.67 39.87
CA GLY A 407 -10.88 25.48 39.83
C GLY A 407 -10.47 24.95 41.21
N TYR A 408 -9.26 24.39 41.28
CA TYR A 408 -8.70 23.78 42.49
C TYR A 408 -8.21 24.85 43.48
N SER A 409 -8.71 24.80 44.72
CA SER A 409 -8.22 25.45 45.95
C SER A 409 -7.32 26.69 45.79
N GLY A 410 -7.72 27.71 45.01
CA GLY A 410 -6.94 28.95 44.84
C GLY A 410 -6.51 29.60 46.17
N LEU A 411 -7.25 29.38 47.25
CA LEU A 411 -6.91 29.82 48.61
C LEU A 411 -5.57 29.29 49.15
N SER A 412 -5.18 28.03 48.86
CA SER A 412 -3.87 27.53 49.30
C SER A 412 -2.73 28.22 48.58
N TYR A 413 -2.93 28.55 47.30
CA TYR A 413 -1.93 29.27 46.52
C TYR A 413 -1.69 30.68 47.05
N LEU A 414 -2.74 31.37 47.51
CA LEU A 414 -2.61 32.71 48.09
C LEU A 414 -1.82 32.74 49.41
N HIS A 415 -1.82 31.66 50.17
CA HIS A 415 -1.06 31.58 51.42
C HIS A 415 0.43 31.31 51.16
N ASP A 416 0.73 30.41 50.23
CA ASP A 416 2.09 29.90 50.04
C ASP A 416 2.89 30.65 48.96
N LEU A 417 2.21 31.36 48.05
CA LEU A 417 2.83 32.08 46.92
C LEU A 417 2.66 33.59 47.07
N HIS A 418 3.68 34.34 46.67
CA HIS A 418 3.60 35.79 46.55
C HIS A 418 2.83 36.15 45.26
N ILE A 419 1.51 36.25 45.38
CA ILE A 419 0.60 36.59 44.28
C ILE A 419 0.32 38.09 44.29
N ASP A 420 0.54 38.75 43.16
CA ASP A 420 0.29 40.20 43.00
C ASP A 420 -1.17 40.47 42.55
N TYR A 421 -1.73 39.58 41.71
CA TYR A 421 -3.07 39.73 41.16
C TYR A 421 -3.93 38.47 41.27
N ILE A 422 -5.22 38.68 41.51
CA ILE A 422 -6.26 37.68 41.27
C ILE A 422 -7.12 38.14 40.08
N LYS A 423 -7.29 37.28 39.08
CA LYS A 423 -8.25 37.49 38.00
C LYS A 423 -9.58 36.81 38.35
N ILE A 424 -10.65 37.59 38.38
CA ILE A 424 -12.00 37.10 38.69
C ILE A 424 -12.69 36.74 37.38
N ASP A 425 -13.00 35.45 37.19
CA ASP A 425 -13.66 34.93 35.98
C ASP A 425 -15.03 35.59 35.72
N HIS A 426 -15.40 35.60 34.43
CA HIS A 426 -16.67 36.14 33.95
C HIS A 426 -17.90 35.53 34.64
N SER A 427 -17.84 34.29 35.14
CA SER A 427 -18.98 33.65 35.78
C SER A 427 -19.36 34.27 37.12
N PHE A 428 -18.43 34.98 37.77
CA PHE A 428 -18.70 35.78 38.97
C PHE A 428 -19.21 37.17 38.60
N VAL A 429 -18.58 37.83 37.64
CA VAL A 429 -18.98 39.17 37.17
C VAL A 429 -20.36 39.15 36.51
N GLY A 430 -20.69 38.09 35.76
CA GLY A 430 -21.98 37.87 35.13
C GLY A 430 -23.15 37.77 36.12
N ARG A 431 -22.88 37.52 37.41
CA ARG A 431 -23.91 37.40 38.46
C ARG A 431 -24.26 38.73 39.12
N VAL A 432 -23.50 39.79 38.87
CA VAL A 432 -23.77 41.13 39.40
C VAL A 432 -25.18 41.55 38.95
N ASN A 433 -26.10 41.67 39.92
CA ASN A 433 -27.53 42.04 39.78
C ASN A 433 -28.54 40.97 39.34
N ALA A 434 -28.14 39.72 39.04
CA ALA A 434 -29.12 38.67 38.75
C ALA A 434 -29.90 38.25 40.01
N ASP A 435 -29.22 38.23 41.15
CA ASP A 435 -29.73 37.86 42.47
C ASP A 435 -28.81 38.46 43.56
N PRO A 436 -29.35 39.17 44.57
CA PRO A 436 -28.54 39.72 45.66
C PRO A 436 -27.67 38.68 46.38
N GLU A 437 -28.11 37.43 46.46
CA GLU A 437 -27.34 36.36 47.10
C GLU A 437 -26.09 36.00 46.26
N SER A 438 -26.23 36.00 44.93
CA SER A 438 -25.16 35.69 43.99
C SER A 438 -24.02 36.74 43.98
N THR A 439 -24.34 38.01 44.25
CA THR A 439 -23.33 39.08 44.43
C THR A 439 -22.46 38.88 45.68
N ARG A 440 -22.97 38.20 46.72
CA ARG A 440 -22.24 38.00 47.99
C ARG A 440 -20.95 37.20 47.82
N ILE A 441 -20.90 36.27 46.87
CA ILE A 441 -19.69 35.48 46.61
C ILE A 441 -18.59 36.39 46.05
N LEU A 442 -18.95 37.27 45.12
CA LEU A 442 -18.04 38.28 44.60
C LEU A 442 -17.56 39.20 45.74
N ASP A 443 -18.47 39.73 46.57
CA ASP A 443 -18.10 40.55 47.74
C ASP A 443 -17.10 39.85 48.67
N CYS A 444 -17.25 38.54 48.91
CA CYS A 444 -16.31 37.74 49.70
C CYS A 444 -14.92 37.65 49.04
N VAL A 445 -14.85 37.45 47.72
CA VAL A 445 -13.58 37.44 46.98
C VAL A 445 -12.91 38.81 47.04
N LEU A 446 -13.69 39.89 46.88
CA LEU A 446 -13.19 41.27 46.98
C LEU A 446 -12.69 41.61 48.39
N ASP A 447 -13.37 41.13 49.44
CA ASP A 447 -12.93 41.30 50.83
C ASP A 447 -11.66 40.50 51.13
N LEU A 448 -11.56 39.27 50.62
CA LEU A 448 -10.36 38.45 50.75
C LEU A 448 -9.15 39.12 50.09
N ALA A 449 -9.26 39.54 48.83
CA ALA A 449 -8.19 40.20 48.10
C ALA A 449 -7.72 41.47 48.83
N ARG A 450 -8.64 42.31 49.34
CA ARG A 450 -8.31 43.48 50.16
C ARG A 450 -7.57 43.12 51.44
N LYS A 451 -8.00 42.08 52.16
CA LYS A 451 -7.35 41.61 53.40
C LYS A 451 -5.94 41.09 53.14
N LEU A 452 -5.71 40.49 51.98
CA LEU A 452 -4.41 39.99 51.56
C LEU A 452 -3.56 41.05 50.84
N SER A 453 -4.09 42.26 50.62
CA SER A 453 -3.45 43.33 49.83
C SER A 453 -3.10 42.89 48.40
N ILE A 454 -3.97 42.10 47.78
CA ILE A 454 -3.81 41.58 46.42
C ILE A 454 -4.69 42.40 45.47
N SER A 455 -4.12 42.81 44.34
CA SER A 455 -4.82 43.57 43.32
C SER A 455 -5.75 42.67 42.49
N ILE A 456 -6.79 43.25 41.89
CA ILE A 456 -7.85 42.48 41.21
C ILE A 456 -7.96 42.90 39.75
N VAL A 457 -8.07 41.91 38.87
CA VAL A 457 -8.52 42.08 37.49
C VAL A 457 -9.90 41.43 37.35
N ALA A 458 -10.92 42.22 37.01
CA ALA A 458 -12.26 41.67 36.77
C ALA A 458 -12.43 41.30 35.29
N GLU A 459 -12.82 40.06 35.01
CA GLU A 459 -13.03 39.56 33.66
C GLU A 459 -14.50 39.50 33.25
N GLY A 460 -14.73 39.50 31.94
CA GLY A 460 -16.07 39.31 31.39
C GLY A 460 -17.04 40.43 31.72
N VAL A 461 -16.59 41.68 31.81
CA VAL A 461 -17.48 42.84 31.89
C VAL A 461 -18.22 43.00 30.55
N GLU A 462 -19.54 42.86 30.57
CA GLU A 462 -20.42 42.92 29.40
C GLU A 462 -21.44 44.06 29.47
N THR A 463 -21.83 44.50 30.68
CA THR A 463 -22.86 45.54 30.86
C THR A 463 -22.35 46.74 31.66
N LYS A 464 -23.07 47.87 31.52
CA LYS A 464 -22.76 49.11 32.25
C LYS A 464 -22.97 48.94 33.75
N GLU A 465 -23.95 48.17 34.16
CA GLU A 465 -24.26 47.88 35.55
C GLU A 465 -23.14 47.10 36.24
N GLN A 466 -22.56 46.11 35.54
CA GLN A 466 -21.38 45.39 36.01
C GLN A 466 -20.19 46.33 36.19
N LEU A 467 -19.93 47.18 35.19
CA LEU A 467 -18.88 48.20 35.25
C LEU A 467 -19.07 49.13 36.46
N ASP A 468 -20.28 49.61 36.69
CA ASP A 468 -20.57 50.56 37.78
C ASP A 468 -20.40 49.90 39.16
N TYR A 469 -20.84 48.64 39.31
CA TYR A 469 -20.61 47.87 40.54
C TYR A 469 -19.10 47.63 40.80
N LEU A 470 -18.33 47.25 39.78
CA LEU A 470 -16.88 47.03 39.92
C LEU A 470 -16.15 48.34 40.27
N ASN A 471 -16.56 49.46 39.66
CA ASN A 471 -16.01 50.79 39.95
C ASN A 471 -16.36 51.27 41.36
N GLN A 472 -17.57 50.97 41.87
CA GLN A 472 -17.96 51.26 43.26
C GLN A 472 -17.12 50.48 44.27
N ASN A 473 -16.68 49.28 43.90
CA ASN A 473 -15.78 48.45 44.69
C ASN A 473 -14.29 48.75 44.44
N TYR A 474 -13.98 49.87 43.78
CA TYR A 474 -12.61 50.34 43.52
C TYR A 474 -11.74 49.38 42.70
N ILE A 475 -12.34 48.51 41.89
CA ILE A 475 -11.59 47.59 41.04
C ILE A 475 -11.07 48.34 39.82
N THR A 476 -9.77 48.57 39.78
CA THR A 476 -9.10 49.36 38.74
C THR A 476 -9.04 48.61 37.41
N PHE A 477 -8.53 47.37 37.39
CA PHE A 477 -8.28 46.63 36.15
C PHE A 477 -9.49 45.79 35.76
N GLN A 478 -9.97 45.98 34.53
CA GLN A 478 -11.16 45.33 34.03
C GLN A 478 -10.97 44.92 32.57
N GLN A 479 -11.54 43.77 32.18
CA GLN A 479 -11.60 43.32 30.79
C GLN A 479 -12.94 42.67 30.48
N GLY A 480 -13.35 42.73 29.21
CA GLY A 480 -14.61 42.13 28.78
C GLY A 480 -15.20 42.80 27.54
N TYR A 481 -16.28 42.22 27.01
CA TYR A 481 -16.86 42.59 25.72
C TYR A 481 -17.53 43.97 25.74
N TYR A 482 -17.85 44.50 26.93
CA TYR A 482 -18.24 45.89 27.10
C TYR A 482 -17.17 46.86 26.57
N PHE A 483 -15.89 46.50 26.75
CA PHE A 483 -14.75 47.26 26.25
C PHE A 483 -14.28 46.73 24.89
N TYR A 484 -13.72 45.51 24.90
CA TYR A 484 -13.09 44.89 23.73
C TYR A 484 -13.17 43.37 23.82
N LYS A 485 -13.49 42.74 22.68
CA LYS A 485 -13.27 41.30 22.50
C LYS A 485 -11.77 41.01 22.34
N PRO A 486 -11.33 39.75 22.47
CA PRO A 486 -10.02 39.34 21.98
C PRO A 486 -9.80 39.77 20.52
N VAL A 487 -8.76 40.54 20.27
CA VAL A 487 -8.46 41.13 18.96
C VAL A 487 -7.17 40.58 18.36
N THR A 488 -7.05 40.71 17.04
CA THR A 488 -5.79 40.42 16.35
C THR A 488 -4.72 41.46 16.69
N TYR A 489 -3.45 41.14 16.42
CA TYR A 489 -2.34 42.10 16.54
C TYR A 489 -2.63 43.44 15.84
N ILE A 490 -3.14 43.40 14.60
CA ILE A 490 -3.42 44.61 13.82
C ILE A 490 -4.52 45.45 14.47
N ASP A 491 -5.55 44.81 15.00
CA ASP A 491 -6.65 45.52 15.66
C ASP A 491 -6.23 46.07 17.03
N LEU A 492 -5.34 45.37 17.76
CA LEU A 492 -4.70 45.92 18.96
C LEU A 492 -3.94 47.21 18.65
N VAL A 493 -3.17 47.25 17.55
CA VAL A 493 -2.46 48.46 17.12
C VAL A 493 -3.43 49.61 16.87
N LYS A 494 -4.58 49.35 16.22
CA LYS A 494 -5.62 50.38 16.03
C LYS A 494 -6.16 50.90 17.36
N ILE A 495 -6.43 50.02 18.32
CA ILE A 495 -6.93 50.39 19.65
C ILE A 495 -5.91 51.29 20.35
N ILE A 496 -4.63 50.89 20.40
CA ILE A 496 -3.55 51.66 21.03
C ILE A 496 -3.44 53.06 20.42
N LEU A 497 -3.56 53.19 19.09
CA LEU A 497 -3.47 54.48 18.40
C LEU A 497 -4.70 55.38 18.60
N SER A 498 -5.84 54.82 19.00
CA SER A 498 -7.10 55.55 19.22
C SER A 498 -7.28 56.06 20.65
N LYS A 499 -6.41 55.68 21.59
CA LYS A 499 -6.52 56.02 23.01
C LYS A 499 -5.35 56.90 23.48
N PRO A 500 -5.57 57.81 24.44
CA PRO A 500 -4.47 58.57 25.05
C PRO A 500 -3.55 57.65 25.87
N LYS A 501 -2.25 57.97 25.89
CA LYS A 501 -1.26 57.27 26.71
C LYS A 501 -1.38 57.70 28.17
N VAL A 502 -1.43 56.74 29.09
CA VAL A 502 -1.44 56.99 30.54
C VAL A 502 -0.43 56.04 31.21
N LYS A 503 0.40 56.57 32.12
CA LYS A 503 1.35 55.74 32.89
C LYS A 503 0.58 54.75 33.76
N VAL A 504 0.93 53.48 33.65
CA VAL A 504 0.35 52.39 34.42
C VAL A 504 1.25 52.13 35.63
N VAL A 505 0.63 52.05 36.80
CA VAL A 505 1.27 51.71 38.05
C VAL A 505 0.62 50.42 38.52
N VAL A 506 1.43 49.44 38.90
CA VAL A 506 0.97 48.26 39.66
C VAL A 506 0.61 48.81 41.04
N GLU A 507 -0.69 48.83 41.37
CA GLU A 507 -1.20 49.26 42.68
C GLU A 507 -0.91 48.22 43.75
#